data_AF-A0A7S2WYJ7-F1
#
_entry.id   AF-A0A7S2WYJ7-F1
#
_cell.length_a   1.000
_cell.length_b   1.000
_cell.length_c   1.000
_cell.angle_alpha   90.00
_cell.angle_beta   90.00
_cell.angle_gamma   90.00
#
_symmetry.space_group_name_H-M   'P 1'
#
loop_
_entity.id
_entity.type
_entity.pdbx_description
1 polymer ?
#
loop_
_entity_poly.entity_id
_entity_poly.type
_entity_poly.pdbx_seq_one_letter_code
_entity_poly.pdbx_strand_id
1 'polypeptide(L)'
;PFFGFKSAKDYYDFSSPGRRFSESSPSVPTILVSALDDPVVGNVGIPFEAARKNENVVVVATDSGGHLGWCQSTHLGCGFAKNTQETSWTEDLVMDFFHQALQQRQAKTGD
;
A
#
# COMPACT_ATOMS: atom_id res chain seq x y z
N PRO A 1 -0.73 8.92 -32.01
CA PRO A 1 -1.14 9.60 -30.76
C PRO A 1 -2.60 9.30 -30.43
N PHE A 2 -2.88 8.80 -29.23
CA PHE A 2 -4.22 8.45 -28.76
C PHE A 2 -4.44 9.15 -27.42
N PHE A 3 -5.58 9.81 -27.25
CA PHE A 3 -5.90 10.64 -26.06
C PHE A 3 -4.82 11.66 -25.66
N GLY A 4 -4.10 12.24 -26.62
CA GLY A 4 -3.06 13.24 -26.37
C GLY A 4 -1.68 12.69 -25.99
N PHE A 5 -1.52 11.37 -25.83
CA PHE A 5 -0.23 10.75 -25.55
C PHE A 5 0.54 10.44 -26.83
N LYS A 6 1.87 10.66 -26.78
CA LYS A 6 2.77 10.45 -27.92
C LYS A 6 3.00 8.97 -28.21
N SER A 7 2.94 8.13 -27.18
CA SER A 7 3.11 6.68 -27.27
C SER A 7 2.43 5.96 -26.09
N ALA A 8 2.31 4.64 -26.16
CA ALA A 8 1.89 3.83 -25.01
C ALA A 8 2.83 4.05 -23.81
N LYS A 9 4.14 4.14 -24.05
CA LYS A 9 5.12 4.44 -23.00
C LYS A 9 4.81 5.78 -22.32
N ASP A 10 4.55 6.82 -23.11
CA ASP A 10 4.20 8.17 -22.60
C ASP A 10 2.95 8.14 -21.71
N TYR A 11 1.95 7.35 -22.09
CA TYR A 11 0.77 7.11 -21.26
C TYR A 11 1.10 6.39 -19.94
N TYR A 12 1.81 5.26 -19.98
CA TYR A 12 2.15 4.50 -18.77
C TYR A 12 3.08 5.29 -17.84
N ASP A 13 4.03 6.03 -18.42
CA ASP A 13 4.94 6.93 -17.73
C ASP A 13 4.18 8.03 -16.95
N PHE A 14 3.13 8.60 -17.53
CA PHE A 14 2.28 9.61 -16.90
C PHE A 14 1.37 9.01 -15.81
N SER A 15 0.77 7.86 -16.11
CA SER A 15 -0.19 7.18 -15.24
C SER A 15 0.47 6.45 -14.07
N SER A 16 1.76 6.12 -14.15
CA SER A 16 2.45 5.39 -13.09
C SER A 16 2.59 6.22 -11.81
N PRO A 17 2.13 5.71 -10.65
CA PRO A 17 2.28 6.42 -9.37
C PRO A 17 3.72 6.44 -8.89
N GLY A 18 4.59 5.52 -9.35
CA GLY A 18 5.97 5.41 -8.86
C GLY A 18 6.78 6.69 -9.00
N ARG A 19 6.55 7.49 -10.04
CA ARG A 19 7.23 8.79 -10.25
C ARG A 19 6.78 9.89 -9.28
N ARG A 20 5.68 9.67 -8.57
CA ARG A 20 5.14 10.60 -7.57
C ARG A 20 5.71 10.32 -6.18
N PHE A 21 6.44 9.22 -6.01
CA PHE A 21 7.22 8.97 -4.80
C PHE A 21 8.52 9.74 -4.85
N SER A 22 8.74 10.57 -3.85
CA SER A 22 9.97 11.30 -3.58
C SER A 22 10.22 11.31 -2.09
N GLU A 23 11.32 11.92 -1.68
CA GLU A 23 11.68 12.09 -0.26
C GLU A 23 10.62 12.91 0.51
N SER A 24 9.85 13.74 -0.19
CA SER A 24 8.81 14.62 0.38
C SER A 24 7.38 14.29 -0.04
N SER A 25 7.18 13.26 -0.87
CA SER A 25 5.88 12.86 -1.40
C SER A 25 5.73 11.33 -1.39
N PRO A 26 4.64 10.77 -0.84
CA PRO A 26 3.54 11.47 -0.15
C PRO A 26 4.01 12.09 1.18
N SER A 27 3.41 13.22 1.56
CA SER A 27 3.67 13.93 2.83
C SER A 27 2.73 13.50 3.96
N VAL A 28 1.83 12.56 3.67
CA VAL A 28 0.91 11.95 4.64
C VAL A 28 1.34 10.52 4.91
N PRO A 29 1.13 10.01 6.14
CA PRO A 29 1.39 8.61 6.45
C PRO A 29 0.73 7.70 5.42
N THR A 30 1.53 6.87 4.77
CA THR A 30 1.13 5.97 3.70
C THR A 30 1.71 4.58 3.97
N ILE A 31 0.85 3.55 3.93
CA ILE A 31 1.26 2.16 4.00
C ILE A 31 1.02 1.47 2.66
N LEU A 32 2.02 0.74 2.17
CA LEU A 32 1.96 -0.06 0.95
C LEU A 32 2.10 -1.53 1.34
N VAL A 33 1.06 -2.34 1.13
CA VAL A 33 1.08 -3.78 1.39
C VAL A 33 1.09 -4.51 0.05
N SER A 34 2.07 -5.40 -0.17
CA SER A 34 2.24 -6.10 -1.45
C SER A 34 2.85 -7.49 -1.27
N ALA A 35 2.62 -8.38 -2.23
CA ALA A 35 3.25 -9.70 -2.29
C ALA A 35 4.35 -9.72 -3.34
N LEU A 36 5.47 -10.37 -3.04
CA LEU A 36 6.62 -10.47 -3.93
C LEU A 36 6.32 -11.37 -5.15
N ASP A 37 5.40 -12.32 -4.99
CA ASP A 37 4.94 -13.26 -6.02
C ASP A 37 3.68 -12.81 -6.78
N ASP A 38 3.23 -11.56 -6.59
CA ASP A 38 2.04 -11.05 -7.30
C ASP A 38 2.22 -11.19 -8.82
N PRO A 39 1.31 -11.86 -9.55
CA PRO A 39 1.50 -12.19 -10.96
C PRO A 39 1.37 -10.98 -11.90
N VAL A 40 0.91 -9.84 -11.40
CA VAL A 40 0.72 -8.60 -12.17
C VAL A 40 1.80 -7.57 -11.84
N VAL A 41 2.11 -7.38 -10.55
CA VAL A 41 3.05 -6.35 -10.08
C VAL A 41 4.45 -6.92 -9.86
N GLY A 42 4.54 -8.05 -9.16
CA GLY A 42 5.79 -8.68 -8.72
C GLY A 42 6.68 -7.78 -7.86
N ASN A 43 7.85 -8.31 -7.48
CA ASN A 43 8.83 -7.59 -6.67
C ASN A 43 9.36 -6.29 -7.31
N VAL A 44 9.50 -6.25 -8.64
CA VAL A 44 10.04 -5.10 -9.38
C VAL A 44 9.10 -3.88 -9.38
N GLY A 45 7.81 -4.10 -9.15
CA GLY A 45 6.82 -3.02 -9.08
C GLY A 45 6.75 -2.32 -7.73
N ILE A 46 7.37 -2.89 -6.68
CA ILE A 46 7.31 -2.36 -5.32
C ILE A 46 8.40 -1.28 -5.14
N PRO A 47 8.05 -0.04 -4.72
CA PRO A 47 8.97 1.10 -4.69
C PRO A 47 9.86 1.12 -3.44
N PHE A 48 10.57 0.04 -3.14
CA PHE A 48 11.39 -0.09 -1.92
C PHE A 48 12.38 1.07 -1.71
N GLU A 49 13.13 1.43 -2.74
CA GLU A 49 14.15 2.47 -2.65
C GLU A 49 13.56 3.87 -2.49
N ALA A 50 12.40 4.14 -3.08
CA ALA A 50 11.72 5.41 -2.89
C ALA A 50 11.08 5.50 -1.49
N ALA A 51 10.50 4.40 -1.01
CA ALA A 51 9.93 4.32 0.34
C ALA A 51 11.00 4.52 1.43
N ARG A 52 12.20 3.92 1.28
CA ARG A 52 13.31 4.11 2.24
C ARG A 52 13.73 5.57 2.41
N LYS A 53 13.48 6.42 1.42
CA LYS A 53 13.85 7.83 1.45
C LYS A 53 12.76 8.75 1.98
N ASN A 54 11.57 8.23 2.28
CA ASN A 54 10.44 9.01 2.78
C ASN A 54 9.92 8.41 4.08
N GLU A 55 10.10 9.13 5.18
CA GLU A 55 9.67 8.72 6.53
C GLU A 55 8.16 8.51 6.68
N ASN A 56 7.35 9.07 5.77
CA ASN A 56 5.90 8.89 5.77
C ASN A 56 5.45 7.61 5.06
N VAL A 57 6.36 6.85 4.45
CA VAL A 57 6.02 5.66 3.67
C VAL A 57 6.54 4.40 4.35
N VAL A 58 5.63 3.47 4.63
CA VAL A 58 5.97 2.13 5.11
C VAL A 58 5.59 1.11 4.03
N VAL A 59 6.50 0.19 3.74
CA VAL A 59 6.25 -0.94 2.83
C VAL A 59 6.22 -2.23 3.63
N VAL A 60 5.14 -2.99 3.48
CA VAL A 60 4.98 -4.34 3.99
C VAL A 60 4.96 -5.28 2.80
N ALA A 61 6.06 -6.01 2.63
CA ALA A 61 6.21 -7.01 1.59
C ALA A 61 6.13 -8.42 2.18
N THR A 62 5.31 -9.26 1.57
CA THR A 62 5.18 -10.69 1.95
C THR A 62 5.71 -11.57 0.83
N ASP A 63 6.23 -12.75 1.14
CA ASP A 63 6.73 -13.68 0.12
C ASP A 63 5.60 -14.15 -0.81
N SER A 64 4.39 -14.31 -0.27
CA SER A 64 3.21 -14.77 -1.02
C SER A 64 1.90 -14.11 -0.60
N GLY A 65 0.94 -14.05 -1.52
CA GLY A 65 -0.45 -13.67 -1.27
C GLY A 65 -0.88 -12.42 -2.04
N GLY A 66 -1.72 -11.58 -1.43
CA GLY A 66 -1.87 -10.17 -1.80
C GLY A 66 -2.66 -9.82 -3.07
N HIS A 67 -2.62 -10.63 -4.13
CA HIS A 67 -3.27 -10.27 -5.40
C HIS A 67 -4.78 -10.02 -5.24
N LEU A 68 -5.43 -10.82 -4.39
CA LEU A 68 -6.83 -10.67 -4.00
C LEU A 68 -6.99 -10.41 -2.47
N GLY A 69 -5.90 -10.03 -1.80
CA GLY A 69 -5.81 -9.91 -0.34
C GLY A 69 -5.16 -11.11 0.36
N TRP A 70 -5.02 -11.03 1.68
CA TRP A 70 -4.44 -12.09 2.51
C TRP A 70 -5.52 -12.78 3.35
N CYS A 71 -6.09 -13.86 2.81
CA CYS A 71 -7.11 -14.64 3.49
C CYS A 71 -6.48 -15.47 4.62
N GLN A 72 -6.85 -15.19 5.87
CA GLN A 72 -6.43 -16.00 7.02
C GLN A 72 -7.51 -16.99 7.50
N SER A 73 -8.79 -16.71 7.21
CA SER A 73 -9.90 -17.61 7.54
C SER A 73 -10.03 -18.73 6.52
N THR A 74 -9.85 -19.98 6.98
CA THR A 74 -10.10 -21.19 6.19
C THR A 74 -11.60 -21.55 6.11
N HIS A 75 -12.45 -20.88 6.88
CA HIS A 75 -13.85 -21.26 7.08
C HIS A 75 -14.86 -20.37 6.34
N LEU A 76 -14.56 -19.08 6.14
CA LEU A 76 -15.50 -18.11 5.54
C LEU A 76 -14.96 -17.38 4.29
N GLY A 77 -13.67 -17.54 3.96
CA GLY A 77 -13.02 -16.76 2.90
C GLY A 77 -12.67 -15.32 3.33
N CYS A 78 -12.04 -14.54 2.44
CA CYS A 78 -11.72 -13.13 2.69
C CYS A 78 -12.96 -12.23 2.64
N GLY A 79 -12.96 -11.16 3.45
CA GLY A 79 -13.97 -10.10 3.39
C GLY A 79 -15.31 -10.42 4.07
N PHE A 80 -15.39 -11.56 4.77
CA PHE A 80 -16.59 -12.00 5.49
C PHE A 80 -16.40 -12.04 7.02
N ALA A 81 -15.34 -11.42 7.54
CA ALA A 81 -15.10 -11.35 8.98
C ALA A 81 -16.29 -10.69 9.69
N LYS A 82 -16.92 -11.41 10.63
CA LYS A 82 -18.05 -10.88 11.42
C LYS A 82 -17.60 -10.19 12.70
N ASN A 83 -16.35 -10.41 13.09
CA ASN A 83 -15.73 -9.87 14.28
C ASN A 83 -14.20 -9.83 14.09
N THR A 84 -13.51 -9.18 15.03
CA THR A 84 -12.05 -9.00 15.03
C THR A 84 -11.25 -10.28 15.26
N GLN A 85 -11.88 -11.41 15.58
CA GLN A 85 -11.20 -12.72 15.65
C GLN A 85 -11.21 -13.44 14.30
N GLU A 86 -12.01 -12.94 13.34
CA GLU A 86 -12.15 -13.49 11.99
C GLU A 86 -11.45 -12.62 10.93
N THR A 87 -10.89 -11.47 11.34
CA THR A 87 -10.15 -10.56 10.44
C THR A 87 -8.83 -11.18 9.98
N SER A 88 -8.39 -10.79 8.80
CA SER A 88 -7.04 -11.06 8.33
C SER A 88 -6.03 -10.16 9.04
N TRP A 89 -4.79 -10.64 9.20
CA TRP A 89 -3.69 -9.82 9.70
C TRP A 89 -3.52 -8.49 8.95
N THR A 90 -3.90 -8.44 7.66
CA THR A 90 -3.81 -7.21 6.87
C THR A 90 -4.85 -6.17 7.31
N GLU A 91 -6.04 -6.60 7.72
CA GLU A 91 -7.06 -5.71 8.27
C GLU A 91 -6.58 -5.13 9.61
N ASP A 92 -6.04 -5.98 10.49
CA ASP A 92 -5.49 -5.55 11.78
C ASP A 92 -4.35 -4.55 11.58
N LEU A 93 -3.42 -4.84 10.66
CA LEU A 93 -2.33 -3.93 10.28
C LEU A 93 -2.83 -2.56 9.81
N VAL A 94 -3.86 -2.54 8.95
CA VAL A 94 -4.42 -1.29 8.43
C VAL A 94 -5.10 -0.49 9.54
N MET A 95 -5.83 -1.17 10.44
CA MET A 95 -6.47 -0.51 11.59
C MET A 95 -5.45 0.07 12.57
N ASP A 96 -4.39 -0.68 12.88
CA ASP A 96 -3.29 -0.21 13.71
C ASP A 96 -2.59 0.99 13.09
N PHE A 97 -2.32 0.94 11.78
CA PHE A 97 -1.73 2.05 11.04
C PHE A 97 -2.59 3.32 11.14
N PHE A 98 -3.90 3.21 10.95
CA PHE A 98 -4.80 4.36 11.08
C PHE A 98 -4.87 4.90 12.51
N HIS A 99 -4.94 4.03 13.51
CA HIS A 99 -4.92 4.45 14.92
C HIS A 99 -3.66 5.24 15.25
N GLN A 100 -2.48 4.77 14.82
CA GLN A 100 -1.22 5.46 15.03
C GLN A 100 -1.17 6.80 14.28
N ALA A 101 -1.58 6.83 13.02
CA ALA A 101 -1.61 8.06 12.22
C ALA A 101 -2.53 9.14 12.84
N LEU A 102 -3.69 8.73 13.38
CA LEU A 102 -4.61 9.63 14.07
C LEU A 102 -4.05 10.15 15.39
N GLN A 103 -3.43 9.30 16.20
CA GLN A 103 -2.78 9.70 17.46
C GLN A 103 -1.67 10.72 17.21
N GLN A 104 -0.80 10.46 16.22
CA GLN A 104 0.26 11.39 15.84
C GLN A 104 -0.29 12.73 15.36
N ARG A 105 -1.40 12.72 14.62
CA ARG A 105 -2.07 13.96 14.19
C ARG A 105 -2.61 14.74 15.39
N GLN A 106 -3.30 14.07 16.31
CA GLN A 106 -3.87 14.71 17.50
C GLN A 106 -2.78 15.34 18.37
N ALA A 107 -1.67 14.63 18.60
CA ALA A 107 -0.52 15.14 19.35
C ALA A 107 0.07 16.42 18.73
N LYS A 108 0.08 16.54 17.40
CA LYS A 108 0.57 17.75 16.68
C LYS A 108 -0.40 18.93 16.72
N THR A 109 -1.68 18.72 17.01
CA THR A 109 -2.70 19.80 17.12
C THR A 109 -2.96 20.28 18.54
N GLY A 110 -2.37 19.63 19.55
CA GLY A 110 -2.57 19.93 20.96
C GLY A 110 -1.54 20.88 21.59
N ASP A 111 -0.56 21.34 20.82
CA ASP A 111 0.38 22.44 21.14
C ASP A 111 -0.07 23.74 20.44
#